data_AF-A0A538NSW5-F1
#
_entry.id   AF-A0A538NSW5-F1
#
_cell.length_a   1.000
_cell.length_b   1.000
_cell.length_c   1.000
_cell.angle_alpha   90.00
_cell.angle_beta   90.00
_cell.angle_gamma   90.00
#
_symmetry.space_group_name_H-M   'P 1'
#
loop_
_entity.id
_entity.type
_entity.pdbx_description
1 polymer ?
#
loop_
_entity_poly.entity_id
_entity_poly.type
_entity_poly.pdbx_seq_one_letter_code
_entity_poly.pdbx_strand_id
1 'polypeptide(L)'
;MSKETRRDIVLIVIFALVSAIGVASVFLGCRFLAWIVIAISDLYLSIVLLLAALRSDDDGFLDRHSWITRFFPRKTAGILVIILLFLSVVSGFAGLYVGVEVFPSGKTPLDALYISFFTLGFTDYSPKPGYGQLVVMSQLVSGVLLLAALFPLHISRISTFKSR
;
A
#
# COMPACT_ATOMS: atom_id res chain seq x y z
N MET A 1 25.53 8.04 10.61
CA MET A 1 24.20 7.94 9.94
C MET A 1 23.21 8.82 10.68
N SER A 2 22.48 9.71 10.00
CA SER A 2 21.48 10.58 10.64
C SER A 2 20.30 9.78 11.20
N LYS A 3 19.67 10.26 12.29
CA LYS A 3 18.45 9.66 12.86
C LYS A 3 17.33 9.52 11.81
N GLU A 4 17.22 10.48 10.90
CA GLU A 4 16.25 10.46 9.81
C GLU A 4 16.54 9.36 8.78
N THR A 5 17.81 9.19 8.39
CA THR A 5 18.23 8.12 7.47
C THR A 5 17.96 6.75 8.06
N ARG A 6 18.19 6.56 9.36
CA ARG A 6 17.87 5.30 10.04
C ARG A 6 16.37 5.00 9.98
N ARG A 7 15.53 6.00 10.19
CA ARG A 7 14.06 5.87 10.10
C ARG A 7 13.61 5.48 8.69
N ASP A 8 14.13 6.16 7.67
CA ASP A 8 13.79 5.88 6.28
C ASP A 8 14.13 4.42 5.93
N ILE A 9 15.32 3.96 6.32
CA ILE A 9 15.75 2.56 6.15
C ILE A 9 14.80 1.60 6.85
N VAL A 10 14.37 1.89 8.08
CA VAL A 10 13.43 1.03 8.82
C VAL A 10 12.10 0.91 8.08
N LEU A 11 11.54 2.02 7.57
CA LEU A 11 10.29 1.98 6.79
C LEU A 11 10.46 1.16 5.51
N ILE A 12 11.57 1.37 4.78
CA ILE A 12 11.89 0.62 3.58
C ILE A 12 11.99 -0.88 3.88
N VAL A 13 12.72 -1.26 4.95
CA VAL A 13 12.86 -2.67 5.35
C VAL A 13 11.52 -3.29 5.74
N ILE A 14 10.69 -2.58 6.50
CA ILE A 14 9.35 -3.04 6.87
C ILE A 14 8.52 -3.31 5.61
N PHE A 15 8.41 -2.34 4.70
CA PHE A 15 7.58 -2.53 3.51
C PHE A 15 8.18 -3.48 2.48
N ALA A 16 9.50 -3.66 2.46
CA ALA A 16 10.15 -4.72 1.70
C ALA A 16 9.76 -6.10 2.23
N LEU A 17 9.73 -6.28 3.56
CA LEU A 17 9.27 -7.52 4.19
C LEU A 17 7.78 -7.77 3.95
N VAL A 18 6.94 -6.75 4.13
CA VAL A 18 5.49 -6.84 3.88
C VAL A 18 5.24 -7.22 2.41
N SER A 19 5.94 -6.58 1.47
CA SER A 19 5.86 -6.91 0.05
C SER A 19 6.35 -8.33 -0.25
N ALA A 20 7.45 -8.78 0.37
CA ALA A 20 7.94 -10.14 0.19
C ALA A 20 6.96 -11.19 0.73
N ILE A 21 6.30 -10.92 1.87
CA ILE A 21 5.23 -11.76 2.42
C ILE A 21 4.03 -11.76 1.47
N GLY A 22 3.68 -10.61 0.89
CA GLY A 22 2.64 -10.50 -0.14
C GLY A 22 2.92 -11.42 -1.32
N VAL A 23 4.11 -11.32 -1.91
CA VAL A 23 4.55 -12.19 -3.02
C VAL A 23 4.52 -13.66 -2.61
N ALA A 24 5.06 -14.00 -1.43
CA ALA A 24 5.05 -15.37 -0.92
C ALA A 24 3.62 -15.91 -0.73
N SER A 25 2.68 -15.07 -0.30
CA SER A 25 1.27 -15.46 -0.13
C SER A 25 0.63 -15.91 -1.45
N VAL A 26 1.04 -15.31 -2.58
CA VAL A 26 0.59 -15.72 -3.92
C VAL A 26 1.09 -17.12 -4.26
N PHE A 27 2.40 -17.35 -4.16
CA PHE A 27 2.99 -18.63 -4.57
C PHE A 27 2.67 -19.78 -3.62
N LEU A 28 2.40 -19.49 -2.35
CA LEU A 28 1.96 -20.48 -1.36
C LEU A 28 0.43 -20.66 -1.34
N GLY A 29 -0.34 -19.83 -2.05
CA GLY A 29 -1.80 -19.83 -1.99
C GLY A 29 -2.36 -19.54 -0.59
N CYS A 30 -1.60 -18.85 0.27
CA CYS A 30 -1.94 -18.64 1.66
C CYS A 30 -2.74 -17.35 1.86
N ARG A 31 -4.07 -17.48 1.82
CA ARG A 31 -5.00 -16.34 1.95
C ARG A 31 -4.90 -15.58 3.26
N PHE A 32 -4.58 -16.28 4.35
CA PHE A 32 -4.42 -15.64 5.65
C PHE A 32 -3.27 -14.62 5.63
N LEU A 33 -2.14 -14.98 5.00
CA LEU A 33 -1.01 -14.05 4.82
C LEU A 33 -1.38 -12.88 3.91
N ALA A 34 -2.13 -13.15 2.84
CA ALA A 34 -2.62 -12.09 1.95
C ALA A 34 -3.46 -11.05 2.70
N TRP A 35 -4.41 -11.47 3.55
CA TRP A 35 -5.21 -10.55 4.37
C TRP A 35 -4.37 -9.75 5.36
N ILE A 36 -3.36 -10.36 5.98
CA ILE A 36 -2.42 -9.64 6.87
C ILE A 36 -1.68 -8.53 6.11
N VAL A 37 -1.19 -8.85 4.91
CA VAL A 37 -0.45 -7.92 4.05
C VAL A 37 -1.33 -6.73 3.64
N ILE A 38 -2.57 -6.99 3.24
CA ILE A 38 -3.56 -5.96 2.90
C ILE A 38 -3.85 -5.08 4.12
N ALA A 39 -4.16 -5.69 5.27
CA ALA A 39 -4.49 -4.96 6.49
C ALA A 39 -3.34 -4.06 6.97
N ILE A 40 -2.09 -4.53 6.94
CA ILE A 40 -0.91 -3.72 7.31
C ILE A 40 -0.75 -2.54 6.34
N SER A 41 -0.88 -2.79 5.04
CA SER A 41 -0.72 -1.76 4.00
C SER A 41 -1.79 -0.68 4.15
N ASP A 42 -3.06 -1.07 4.23
CA ASP A 42 -4.20 -0.14 4.32
C ASP A 42 -4.22 0.62 5.64
N LEU A 43 -3.84 -0.03 6.76
CA LEU A 43 -3.72 0.64 8.05
C LEU A 43 -2.62 1.72 8.00
N TYR A 44 -1.46 1.41 7.42
CA TYR A 44 -0.40 2.40 7.25
C TYR A 44 -0.87 3.59 6.39
N LEU A 45 -1.48 3.32 5.23
CA LEU A 45 -1.99 4.36 4.34
C LEU A 45 -3.03 5.25 5.04
N SER A 46 -3.96 4.64 5.78
CA SER A 46 -4.99 5.34 6.54
C SER A 46 -4.38 6.22 7.65
N ILE A 47 -3.38 5.70 8.38
CA ILE A 47 -2.67 6.47 9.40
C ILE A 47 -1.94 7.66 8.77
N VAL A 48 -1.23 7.45 7.66
CA VAL A 48 -0.52 8.53 6.96
C VAL A 48 -1.49 9.62 6.50
N LEU A 49 -2.63 9.25 5.94
CA LEU A 49 -3.67 10.17 5.52
C LEU A 49 -4.27 10.94 6.70
N LEU A 50 -4.62 10.26 7.77
CA LEU A 50 -5.16 10.89 8.97
C LEU A 50 -4.17 11.87 9.59
N LEU A 51 -2.91 11.46 9.74
CA LEU A 51 -1.85 12.32 10.28
C LEU A 51 -1.56 13.52 9.37
N ALA A 52 -1.70 13.34 8.04
CA ALA A 52 -1.57 14.43 7.10
C ALA A 52 -2.72 15.43 7.18
N ALA A 53 -3.96 14.94 7.34
CA ALA A 53 -5.14 15.78 7.54
C ALA A 53 -5.02 16.58 8.84
N LEU A 54 -4.71 15.93 9.97
CA LEU A 54 -4.51 16.59 11.26
C LEU A 54 -3.41 17.65 11.22
N ARG A 55 -2.33 17.39 10.49
CA ARG A 55 -1.26 18.38 10.26
C ARG A 55 -1.72 19.57 9.43
N SER A 56 -2.66 19.38 8.51
CA SER A 56 -3.19 20.47 7.68
C SER A 56 -4.09 21.41 8.47
N ASP A 57 -4.71 20.92 9.55
CA ASP A 57 -5.67 21.70 10.35
C ASP A 57 -4.99 22.52 11.47
N ASP A 58 -3.80 22.13 11.93
CA ASP A 58 -3.08 22.79 13.03
C ASP A 58 -1.58 22.93 12.72
N ASP A 59 -1.14 24.15 12.44
CA ASP A 59 0.28 24.47 12.16
C ASP A 59 1.22 24.15 13.34
N GLY A 60 0.72 24.17 14.58
CA GLY A 60 1.46 23.84 15.80
C GLY A 60 1.50 22.34 16.13
N PHE A 61 0.83 21.50 15.33
CA PHE A 61 0.66 20.07 15.60
C PHE A 61 1.99 19.30 15.62
N LEU A 62 2.95 19.69 14.76
CA LEU A 62 4.26 19.05 14.70
C LEU A 62 5.12 19.33 15.93
N ASP A 63 5.02 20.54 16.49
CA ASP A 63 5.77 20.92 17.69
C ASP A 63 5.25 20.16 18.91
N ARG A 64 3.93 19.93 18.97
CA ARG A 64 3.28 19.15 20.03
C ARG A 64 3.49 17.63 19.85
N HIS A 65 3.62 17.13 18.62
CA HIS A 65 3.71 15.70 18.31
C HIS A 65 4.84 15.34 17.34
N SER A 66 6.09 15.64 17.72
CA SER A 66 7.29 15.39 16.90
C SER A 66 7.48 13.93 16.46
N TRP A 67 6.89 12.96 17.18
CA TRP A 67 6.92 11.53 16.85
C TRP A 67 6.21 11.20 15.52
N ILE A 68 5.26 12.04 15.09
CA ILE A 68 4.49 11.86 13.85
C ILE A 68 5.39 11.89 12.61
N THR A 69 6.50 12.63 12.69
CA THR A 69 7.53 12.62 11.64
C THR A 69 8.07 11.21 11.36
N ARG A 70 7.87 10.25 12.29
CA ARG A 70 8.26 8.85 12.12
C ARG A 70 7.57 8.16 10.95
N PHE A 71 6.37 8.58 10.59
CA PHE A 71 5.55 7.95 9.56
C PHE A 71 5.81 8.50 8.15
N PHE A 72 6.48 9.66 8.04
CA PHE A 72 6.67 10.36 6.77
C PHE A 72 8.14 10.29 6.28
N PRO A 73 8.47 9.36 5.36
CA PRO A 73 9.82 9.18 4.83
C PRO A 73 10.30 10.38 4.00
N ARG A 74 11.62 10.61 3.93
CA ARG A 74 12.21 11.70 3.09
C ARG A 74 11.86 11.50 1.60
N LYS A 75 11.97 12.56 0.79
CA LYS A 75 11.50 12.59 -0.62
C LYS A 75 11.90 11.33 -1.42
N THR A 76 13.17 10.95 -1.38
CA THR A 76 13.70 9.78 -2.11
C THR A 76 13.24 8.46 -1.51
N ALA A 77 13.29 8.33 -0.18
CA ALA A 77 12.82 7.13 0.52
C ALA A 77 11.31 6.91 0.37
N GLY A 78 10.52 7.98 0.28
CA GLY A 78 9.09 7.91 0.04
C GLY A 78 8.75 7.25 -1.28
N ILE A 79 9.59 7.43 -2.32
CA ILE A 79 9.31 6.85 -3.66
C ILE A 79 9.41 5.35 -3.55
N LEU A 80 10.48 4.89 -2.89
CA LEU A 80 10.70 3.48 -2.66
C LEU A 80 9.62 2.87 -1.76
N VAL A 81 9.24 3.54 -0.67
CA VAL A 81 8.16 3.08 0.22
C VAL A 81 6.83 2.95 -0.53
N ILE A 82 6.49 3.89 -1.40
CA ILE A 82 5.27 3.83 -2.22
C ILE A 82 5.32 2.67 -3.22
N ILE A 83 6.44 2.47 -3.90
CA ILE A 83 6.61 1.33 -4.81
C ILE A 83 6.44 0.00 -4.06
N LEU A 84 7.01 -0.11 -2.85
CA LEU A 84 6.88 -1.29 -2.00
C LEU A 84 5.44 -1.49 -1.50
N LEU A 85 4.74 -0.41 -1.13
CA LEU A 85 3.32 -0.45 -0.76
C LEU A 85 2.44 -0.87 -1.94
N PHE A 86 2.70 -0.34 -3.13
CA PHE A 86 2.01 -0.75 -4.35
C PHE A 86 2.20 -2.24 -4.61
N LEU A 87 3.45 -2.73 -4.53
CA LEU A 87 3.76 -4.15 -4.73
C LEU A 87 3.11 -5.02 -3.65
N SER A 88 3.08 -4.54 -2.40
CA SER A 88 2.39 -5.18 -1.28
C SER A 88 0.88 -5.32 -1.50
N VAL A 89 0.21 -4.23 -1.92
CA VAL A 89 -1.23 -4.26 -2.23
C VAL A 89 -1.52 -5.20 -3.40
N VAL A 90 -0.80 -5.06 -4.52
CA VAL A 90 -1.00 -5.91 -5.70
C VAL A 90 -0.77 -7.39 -5.37
N SER A 91 0.32 -7.72 -4.69
CA SER A 91 0.62 -9.11 -4.33
C SER A 91 -0.31 -9.66 -3.24
N GLY A 92 -0.74 -8.84 -2.28
CA GLY A 92 -1.75 -9.21 -1.28
C GLY A 92 -3.07 -9.63 -1.92
N PHE A 93 -3.64 -8.80 -2.79
CA PHE A 93 -4.88 -9.15 -3.49
C PHE A 93 -4.70 -10.31 -4.48
N ALA A 94 -3.53 -10.40 -5.15
CA ALA A 94 -3.21 -11.55 -5.97
C ALA A 94 -3.25 -12.86 -5.16
N GLY A 95 -2.75 -12.86 -3.92
CA GLY A 95 -2.83 -14.02 -3.04
C GLY A 95 -4.26 -14.46 -2.72
N LEU A 96 -5.23 -13.54 -2.73
CA LEU A 96 -6.65 -13.88 -2.60
C LEU A 96 -7.26 -14.40 -3.90
N TYR A 97 -6.73 -13.99 -5.06
CA TYR A 97 -7.19 -14.38 -6.38
C TYR A 97 -6.73 -15.76 -6.83
N VAL A 98 -5.69 -16.33 -6.20
CA VAL A 98 -5.26 -17.70 -6.46
C VAL A 98 -6.39 -18.69 -6.11
N GLY A 99 -6.65 -19.61 -7.03
CA GLY A 99 -7.75 -20.58 -6.92
C GLY A 99 -9.02 -20.14 -7.63
N VAL A 100 -10.16 -20.61 -7.13
CA VAL A 100 -11.49 -20.50 -7.75
C VAL A 100 -12.46 -19.65 -6.93
N GLU A 101 -12.02 -19.08 -5.81
CA GLU A 101 -12.93 -18.51 -4.81
C GLU A 101 -13.36 -17.09 -5.18
N VAL A 102 -12.48 -16.34 -5.83
CA VAL A 102 -12.78 -14.99 -6.31
C VAL A 102 -13.27 -15.00 -7.76
N PHE A 103 -12.66 -15.82 -8.62
CA PHE A 103 -13.02 -15.89 -10.05
C PHE A 103 -13.61 -17.25 -10.46
N PRO A 104 -14.48 -17.29 -11.49
CA PRO A 104 -15.12 -18.53 -11.96
C PRO A 104 -14.14 -19.65 -12.31
N SER A 105 -13.03 -19.30 -12.95
CA SER A 105 -11.96 -20.22 -13.36
C SER A 105 -10.76 -20.11 -12.43
N GLY A 106 -10.14 -21.25 -12.14
CA GLY A 106 -8.94 -21.33 -11.33
C GLY A 106 -7.83 -20.44 -11.87
N LYS A 107 -7.27 -19.57 -11.04
CA LYS A 107 -6.16 -18.69 -11.41
C LYS A 107 -4.84 -19.23 -10.92
N THR A 108 -3.86 -19.27 -11.81
CA THR A 108 -2.47 -19.54 -11.42
C THR A 108 -1.89 -18.33 -10.68
N PRO A 109 -0.80 -18.48 -9.91
CA PRO A 109 -0.15 -17.36 -9.23
C PRO A 109 0.20 -16.18 -10.14
N LEU A 110 0.66 -16.46 -11.36
CA LEU A 110 1.02 -15.42 -12.34
C LEU A 110 -0.23 -14.73 -12.90
N ASP A 111 -1.28 -15.49 -13.21
CA ASP A 111 -2.55 -14.90 -13.64
C ASP A 111 -3.15 -14.02 -12.55
N ALA A 112 -3.07 -14.46 -11.29
CA ALA A 112 -3.58 -13.72 -10.15
C ALA A 112 -2.83 -12.39 -9.95
N LEU A 113 -1.51 -12.37 -10.11
CA LEU A 113 -0.71 -11.14 -10.09
C LEU A 113 -1.08 -10.20 -11.22
N TYR A 114 -1.21 -10.74 -12.43
CA TYR A 114 -1.59 -9.97 -13.62
C TYR A 114 -2.98 -9.34 -13.43
N ILE A 115 -3.97 -10.13 -13.04
CA ILE A 115 -5.35 -9.67 -12.78
C ILE A 115 -5.35 -8.63 -11.65
N SER A 116 -4.62 -8.86 -10.56
CA SER A 116 -4.55 -7.90 -9.45
C SER A 116 -3.97 -6.56 -9.88
N PHE A 117 -2.87 -6.56 -10.65
CA PHE A 117 -2.32 -5.32 -11.20
C PHE A 117 -3.34 -4.62 -12.12
N PHE A 118 -3.97 -5.36 -13.02
CA PHE A 118 -4.93 -4.80 -13.97
C PHE A 118 -6.20 -4.26 -13.31
N THR A 119 -6.68 -4.91 -12.25
CA THR A 119 -7.91 -4.52 -11.52
C THR A 119 -7.85 -3.08 -10.99
N LEU A 120 -6.65 -2.56 -10.72
CA LEU A 120 -6.46 -1.17 -10.28
C LEU A 120 -6.63 -0.13 -11.40
N GLY A 121 -6.51 -0.54 -12.67
CA GLY A 121 -6.65 0.35 -13.83
C GLY A 121 -7.85 0.04 -14.73
N PHE A 122 -8.30 -1.21 -14.76
CA PHE A 122 -9.30 -1.75 -15.68
C PHE A 122 -10.17 -2.81 -14.99
N THR A 123 -11.41 -2.99 -15.43
CA THR A 123 -12.37 -3.91 -14.80
C THR A 123 -12.88 -4.99 -15.75
N ASP A 124 -11.98 -5.56 -16.56
CA ASP A 124 -12.34 -6.57 -17.56
C ASP A 124 -12.56 -7.98 -16.97
N TYR A 125 -12.30 -8.17 -15.67
CA TYR A 125 -12.47 -9.44 -14.99
C TYR A 125 -13.72 -9.42 -14.12
N SER A 126 -14.63 -10.36 -14.38
CA SER A 126 -15.87 -10.52 -13.62
C SER A 126 -15.65 -11.48 -12.43
N PRO A 127 -15.63 -10.98 -11.18
CA PRO A 127 -15.55 -11.84 -10.01
C PRO A 127 -16.87 -12.60 -9.79
N LYS A 128 -16.81 -13.68 -9.01
CA LYS A 128 -18.01 -14.40 -8.54
C LYS A 128 -18.89 -13.50 -7.67
N PRO A 129 -20.22 -13.62 -7.75
CA PRO A 129 -21.12 -12.87 -6.88
C PRO A 129 -20.86 -13.19 -5.40
N GLY A 130 -20.97 -12.19 -4.54
CA GLY A 130 -20.70 -12.32 -3.10
C GLY A 130 -19.23 -12.07 -2.75
N TYR A 131 -18.52 -13.09 -2.29
CA TYR A 131 -17.14 -12.94 -1.77
C TYR A 131 -16.18 -12.34 -2.81
N GLY A 132 -16.21 -12.81 -4.06
CA GLY A 132 -15.32 -12.31 -5.10
C GLY A 132 -15.50 -10.81 -5.38
N GLN A 133 -16.76 -10.35 -5.46
CA GLN A 133 -17.07 -8.94 -5.61
C GLN A 133 -16.58 -8.10 -4.42
N LEU A 134 -16.73 -8.61 -3.19
CA LEU A 134 -16.20 -7.93 -2.00
C LEU A 134 -14.69 -7.75 -2.09
N VAL A 135 -13.93 -8.79 -2.46
CA VAL A 135 -12.47 -8.70 -2.58
C VAL A 135 -12.06 -7.66 -3.64
N VAL A 136 -12.69 -7.69 -4.82
CA VAL A 136 -12.38 -6.71 -5.89
C VAL A 136 -12.72 -5.29 -5.45
N MET A 137 -13.87 -5.07 -4.79
CA MET A 137 -14.23 -3.76 -4.26
C MET A 137 -13.26 -3.29 -3.19
N SER A 138 -12.84 -4.17 -2.27
CA SER A 138 -11.80 -3.87 -1.29
C SER A 138 -10.50 -3.46 -1.97
N GLN A 139 -10.10 -4.12 -3.05
CA GLN A 139 -8.91 -3.75 -3.80
C GLN A 139 -9.01 -2.33 -4.38
N LEU A 140 -10.16 -1.95 -4.91
CA LEU A 140 -10.38 -0.60 -5.42
C LEU A 140 -10.27 0.45 -4.30
N VAL A 141 -10.82 0.15 -3.12
CA VAL A 141 -10.68 1.02 -1.94
C VAL A 141 -9.21 1.16 -1.53
N SER A 142 -8.44 0.07 -1.47
CA SER A 142 -7.00 0.11 -1.19
C SER A 142 -6.23 0.91 -2.26
N GLY A 143 -6.64 0.81 -3.52
CA GLY A 143 -6.11 1.61 -4.63
C GLY A 143 -6.35 3.12 -4.43
N VAL A 144 -7.57 3.51 -4.04
CA VAL A 144 -7.91 4.91 -3.72
C VAL A 144 -7.10 5.41 -2.53
N LEU A 145 -6.96 4.61 -1.47
CA LEU A 145 -6.12 4.95 -0.31
C LEU A 145 -4.66 5.17 -0.71
N LEU A 146 -4.12 4.29 -1.56
CA LEU A 146 -2.76 4.40 -2.06
C LEU A 146 -2.58 5.71 -2.86
N LEU A 147 -3.50 6.00 -3.78
CA LEU A 147 -3.49 7.23 -4.57
C LEU A 147 -3.59 8.48 -3.69
N ALA A 148 -4.50 8.50 -2.72
CA ALA A 148 -4.65 9.61 -1.78
C ALA A 148 -3.37 9.80 -0.95
N ALA A 149 -2.72 8.72 -0.51
CA ALA A 149 -1.50 8.78 0.29
C ALA A 149 -0.28 9.27 -0.50
N LEU A 150 -0.30 9.21 -1.84
CA LEU A 150 0.76 9.80 -2.68
C LEU A 150 0.93 11.29 -2.37
N PHE A 151 -0.15 12.03 -2.12
CA PHE A 151 -0.09 13.47 -1.88
C PHE A 151 0.72 13.85 -0.65
N PRO A 152 0.41 13.35 0.56
CA PRO A 152 1.19 13.68 1.73
C PRO A 152 2.59 13.04 1.75
N LEU A 153 2.78 11.88 1.14
CA LEU A 153 4.09 11.21 1.06
C LEU A 153 5.05 11.85 0.04
N HIS A 154 4.52 12.42 -1.06
CA HIS A 154 5.31 13.04 -2.13
C HIS A 154 5.05 14.53 -2.33
N ILE A 155 3.81 14.90 -2.64
CA ILE A 155 3.46 16.22 -3.19
C ILE A 155 3.67 17.33 -2.15
N SER A 156 3.36 17.07 -0.88
CA SER A 156 3.62 18.03 0.23
C SER A 156 5.11 18.41 0.36
N ARG A 157 6.01 17.64 -0.26
CA ARG A 157 7.46 17.85 -0.22
C ARG A 157 8.04 18.22 -1.58
N ILE A 158 7.34 18.07 -2.71
CA ILE A 158 7.86 18.49 -4.03
C ILE A 158 7.78 20.01 -4.21
N SER A 159 6.77 20.69 -3.65
CA SER A 159 6.62 22.16 -3.76
C SER A 159 7.76 22.96 -3.13
N THR A 160 8.58 22.35 -2.27
CA THR A 160 9.86 22.92 -1.80
C THR A 160 10.99 22.51 -2.73
N PHE A 161 10.95 22.98 -3.99
CA PHE A 161 12.19 23.17 -4.73
C PHE A 161 12.89 24.34 -4.06
N LYS A 162 14.04 24.07 -3.44
CA LYS A 162 14.92 25.12 -2.93
C LYS A 162 15.32 25.94 -4.15
N SER A 163 14.74 27.14 -4.35
CA SER A 163 15.27 28.07 -5.34
C SER A 163 16.70 28.33 -4.89
N ARG A 164 17.66 27.97 -5.74
CA ARG A 164 19.02 28.45 -5.56
C ARG A 164 19.05 29.95 -5.72
#